data_AF-A0A317HF19-F1
#
_entry.id   AF-A0A317HF19-F1
#
_cell.length_a   1.000
_cell.length_b   1.000
_cell.length_c   1.000
_cell.angle_alpha   90.00
_cell.angle_beta   90.00
_cell.angle_gamma   90.00
#
_symmetry.space_group_name_H-M   'P 1'
#
loop_
_entity.id
_entity.type
_entity.pdbx_description
1 polymer ?
#
loop_
_entity_poly.entity_id
_entity_poly.type
_entity_poly.pdbx_seq_one_letter_code
_entity_poly.pdbx_strand_id
1 'polypeptide(L)'
;MDSSNYPSDYPEKQSTRKDSRNLFIGLLIAAFLGTLGYAIYSGSHHRNIQESQQMQIAKVVDEKGQLQKNFDDALVRLDSMTGANNKVQGLLSDREKDIAHMKTEIRSILNKQKLTEAEKTKAQELITELNTKISNMEQEVARLTQDNKNLTDDNNRLMQDKTQLTSDLTTTSAAKDELAKKVDIASTFNASNIKVTSIEDKKNGEEKVTDKAKKVDKLKITFD
;
A
#
# COMPACT_ATOMS: atom_id res chain seq x y z
N MET A 1 7.78 -54.21 44.45
CA MET A 1 6.74 -53.48 43.72
C MET A 1 6.46 -52.24 44.53
N ASP A 2 7.00 -51.10 44.10
CA ASP A 2 6.55 -49.82 44.64
C ASP A 2 6.66 -48.78 43.54
N SER A 3 5.49 -48.35 43.09
CA SER A 3 5.25 -47.43 41.99
C SER A 3 4.50 -46.25 42.58
N SER A 4 5.20 -45.15 42.85
CA SER A 4 4.60 -43.87 43.19
C SER A 4 4.92 -42.86 42.09
N ASN A 5 3.98 -42.84 41.15
CA ASN A 5 3.75 -41.80 40.16
C ASN A 5 3.41 -40.48 40.86
N TYR A 6 4.07 -39.39 40.50
CA TYR A 6 3.64 -38.03 40.83
C TYR A 6 3.56 -37.20 39.54
N PRO A 7 2.42 -36.56 39.24
CA PRO A 7 2.26 -35.66 38.12
C PRO A 7 2.67 -34.25 38.55
N SER A 8 3.63 -33.65 37.86
CA SER A 8 3.93 -32.22 38.04
C SER A 8 3.18 -31.43 36.97
N ASP A 9 2.05 -30.86 37.38
CA ASP A 9 1.45 -29.68 36.76
C ASP A 9 2.22 -28.40 37.20
N TYR A 10 1.82 -27.23 36.69
CA TYR A 10 2.32 -25.84 36.96
C TYR A 10 3.36 -25.27 35.99
N PRO A 11 3.35 -23.95 35.74
CA PRO A 11 2.41 -23.26 34.85
C PRO A 11 3.17 -22.53 33.72
N GLU A 12 2.51 -22.40 32.57
CA GLU A 12 3.00 -21.64 31.42
C GLU A 12 3.05 -20.13 31.77
N LYS A 13 4.24 -19.63 32.15
CA LYS A 13 4.50 -18.18 32.21
C LYS A 13 4.71 -17.66 30.79
N GLN A 14 3.65 -17.10 30.21
CA GLN A 14 3.78 -16.05 29.19
C GLN A 14 4.62 -14.91 29.79
N SER A 15 5.87 -14.81 29.38
CA SER A 15 6.66 -13.60 29.54
C SER A 15 6.65 -12.84 28.22
N THR A 16 6.34 -11.56 28.35
CA THR A 16 6.16 -10.59 27.28
C THR A 16 7.36 -10.59 26.34
N ARG A 17 7.11 -10.74 25.03
CA ARG A 17 8.12 -10.51 23.98
C ARG A 17 8.55 -9.05 24.03
N LYS A 18 9.61 -8.78 24.80
CA LYS A 18 10.42 -7.57 24.68
C LYS A 18 11.58 -7.89 23.76
N ASP A 19 11.87 -6.99 22.83
CA ASP A 19 12.82 -7.07 21.73
C ASP A 19 14.24 -7.50 22.17
N SER A 20 14.39 -8.79 22.42
CA SER A 20 15.62 -9.44 22.87
C SER A 20 16.54 -9.75 21.69
N ARG A 21 16.09 -9.55 20.45
CA ARG A 21 16.88 -9.82 19.24
C ARG A 21 18.09 -8.89 19.17
N ASN A 22 17.90 -7.60 19.43
CA ASN A 22 18.97 -6.61 19.41
C ASN A 22 19.95 -6.79 20.60
N LEU A 23 19.46 -7.29 21.73
CA LEU A 23 20.26 -7.56 22.93
C LEU A 23 21.05 -8.87 22.80
N PHE A 24 20.45 -9.91 22.20
CA PHE A 24 21.15 -11.13 21.79
C PHE A 24 22.23 -10.83 20.75
N ILE A 25 21.93 -9.97 19.78
CA ILE A 25 22.89 -9.55 18.75
C ILE A 25 24.06 -8.77 19.38
N GLY A 26 23.77 -7.84 20.29
CA GLY A 26 24.82 -7.12 21.03
C GLY A 26 25.70 -8.06 21.87
N LEU A 27 25.11 -9.06 22.52
CA LEU A 27 25.82 -10.04 23.34
C LEU A 27 26.62 -11.03 22.48
N LEU A 28 26.10 -11.44 21.33
CA LEU A 28 26.80 -12.28 20.35
C LEU A 28 27.99 -11.54 19.74
N ILE A 29 27.84 -10.26 19.41
CA ILE A 29 28.95 -9.42 18.91
C ILE A 29 30.00 -9.24 20.01
N ALA A 30 29.59 -8.97 21.25
CA ALA A 30 30.53 -8.84 22.36
C ALA A 30 31.28 -10.15 22.67
N ALA A 31 30.59 -11.30 22.61
CA ALA A 31 31.21 -12.61 22.78
C ALA A 31 32.18 -12.94 21.63
N PHE A 32 31.82 -12.59 20.39
CA PHE A 32 32.65 -12.79 19.22
C PHE A 32 33.89 -11.88 19.22
N LEU A 33 33.76 -10.62 19.64
CA LEU A 33 34.90 -9.71 19.77
C LEU A 33 35.80 -10.08 20.96
N GLY A 34 35.22 -10.61 22.05
CA GLY A 34 35.97 -11.12 23.19
C GLY A 34 36.84 -12.35 22.86
N THR A 35 36.32 -13.28 22.05
CA THR A 35 37.09 -14.45 21.59
C THR A 35 38.21 -14.07 20.63
N LEU A 36 37.97 -13.10 19.74
CA LEU A 36 39.01 -12.54 18.87
C LEU A 36 40.10 -11.80 19.66
N GLY A 37 39.73 -11.01 20.67
CA GLY A 37 40.68 -10.30 21.53
C GLY A 37 41.55 -11.25 22.37
N TYR A 38 40.98 -12.32 22.91
CA TYR A 38 41.71 -13.33 23.69
C TYR A 38 42.66 -14.20 22.82
N ALA A 39 42.25 -14.53 21.59
CA ALA A 39 43.07 -15.30 20.65
C ALA A 39 44.32 -14.53 20.19
N ILE A 40 44.22 -13.20 20.06
CA ILE A 40 45.35 -12.34 19.71
C ILE A 40 46.31 -12.16 20.91
N TYR A 41 45.79 -12.07 22.14
CA TYR A 41 46.60 -11.89 23.34
C TYR A 41 47.37 -13.15 23.77
N SER A 42 46.82 -14.35 23.55
CA SER A 42 47.42 -15.62 23.99
C SER A 42 48.36 -16.28 22.97
N GLY A 43 48.44 -15.76 21.74
CA GLY A 43 49.16 -16.38 20.63
C GLY A 43 50.58 -15.85 20.38
N SER A 44 51.47 -15.83 21.39
CA SER A 44 52.85 -15.33 21.20
C SER A 44 53.96 -16.39 21.19
N HIS A 45 53.73 -17.67 21.49
CA HIS A 45 54.85 -18.63 21.57
C HIS A 45 54.52 -19.99 20.91
N HIS A 46 55.09 -20.17 19.72
CA HIS A 46 55.39 -21.43 19.02
C HIS A 46 54.23 -22.39 18.69
N ARG A 47 53.61 -22.25 17.49
CA ARG A 47 52.86 -23.34 16.84
C ARG A 47 53.09 -23.38 15.33
N ASN A 48 53.27 -24.61 14.83
CA ASN A 48 53.86 -24.98 13.55
C ASN A 48 53.05 -24.53 12.32
N ILE A 49 53.75 -24.34 11.20
CA ILE A 49 53.23 -23.81 9.91
C ILE A 49 52.01 -24.60 9.36
N GLN A 50 51.87 -25.89 9.65
CA GLN A 50 50.72 -26.70 9.20
C GLN A 50 49.39 -26.36 9.89
N GLU A 51 49.39 -26.04 11.19
CA GLU A 51 48.16 -25.63 11.90
C GLU A 51 47.73 -24.22 11.48
N SER A 52 48.70 -23.36 11.14
CA SER A 52 48.42 -22.01 10.62
C SER A 52 47.73 -22.01 9.26
N GLN A 53 48.04 -23.00 8.40
CA GLN A 53 47.39 -23.15 7.09
C GLN A 53 45.98 -23.72 7.22
N GLN A 54 45.75 -24.67 8.14
CA GLN A 54 44.42 -25.21 8.40
C GLN A 54 43.47 -24.16 9.01
N MET A 55 43.96 -23.33 9.94
CA MET A 55 43.16 -22.22 10.48
C MET A 55 42.84 -21.14 9.43
N GLN A 56 43.79 -20.79 8.56
CA GLN A 56 43.54 -19.84 7.47
C GLN A 56 42.54 -20.39 6.45
N ILE A 57 42.63 -21.67 6.09
CA ILE A 57 41.67 -22.32 5.19
C ILE A 57 40.28 -22.38 5.83
N ALA A 58 40.17 -22.75 7.11
CA ALA A 58 38.90 -22.78 7.82
C ALA A 58 38.24 -21.38 7.87
N LYS A 59 39.01 -20.32 8.15
CA LYS A 59 38.54 -18.93 8.12
C LYS A 59 38.10 -18.47 6.73
N VAL A 60 38.87 -18.80 5.69
CA VAL A 60 38.55 -18.47 4.29
C VAL A 60 37.27 -19.19 3.82
N VAL A 61 37.06 -20.44 4.24
CA VAL A 61 35.85 -21.21 3.94
C VAL A 61 34.63 -20.60 4.61
N ASP A 62 34.76 -20.17 5.87
CA ASP A 62 33.68 -19.51 6.62
C ASP A 62 33.28 -18.16 5.99
N GLU A 63 34.27 -17.31 5.67
CA GLU A 63 34.05 -16.02 4.99
C GLU A 63 33.40 -16.20 3.60
N LYS A 64 33.83 -17.19 2.82
CA LYS A 64 33.21 -17.52 1.54
C LYS A 64 31.76 -17.98 1.73
N GLY A 65 31.50 -18.84 2.72
CA GLY A 65 30.15 -19.31 3.03
C GLY A 65 29.21 -18.17 3.40
N GLN A 66 29.69 -17.19 4.17
CA GLN A 66 28.91 -16.00 4.49
C GLN A 66 28.61 -15.12 3.27
N LEU A 67 29.58 -14.95 2.36
CA LEU A 67 29.36 -14.22 1.10
C LEU A 67 28.35 -14.92 0.19
N GLN A 68 28.41 -16.25 0.10
CA GLN A 68 27.43 -17.05 -0.64
C GLN A 68 26.02 -16.88 -0.07
N LYS A 69 25.87 -17.00 1.25
CA LYS A 69 24.58 -16.80 1.92
C LYS A 69 24.01 -15.41 1.65
N ASN A 70 24.80 -14.35 1.84
CA ASN A 70 24.36 -12.98 1.61
C ASN A 70 23.95 -12.74 0.15
N PHE A 71 24.64 -13.38 -0.80
CA PHE A 71 24.30 -13.32 -2.21
C PHE A 71 23.00 -14.05 -2.49
N ASP A 72 22.81 -15.26 -1.96
CA ASP A 72 21.59 -16.06 -2.15
C ASP A 72 20.36 -15.36 -1.54
N ASP A 73 20.50 -14.76 -0.35
CA ASP A 73 19.44 -13.94 0.27
C ASP A 73 19.03 -12.77 -0.63
N ALA A 74 20.01 -12.10 -1.25
CA ALA A 74 19.75 -11.03 -2.21
C ALA A 74 19.03 -11.53 -3.47
N LEU A 75 19.35 -12.74 -3.96
CA LEU A 75 18.67 -13.35 -5.10
C LEU A 75 17.20 -13.66 -4.81
N VAL A 76 16.92 -14.24 -3.63
CA VAL A 76 15.54 -14.54 -3.22
C VAL A 76 14.71 -13.26 -3.14
N ARG A 77 15.28 -12.20 -2.57
CA ARG A 77 14.63 -10.88 -2.47
C ARG A 77 14.34 -10.31 -3.85
N LEU A 78 15.33 -10.33 -4.75
CA LEU A 78 15.16 -9.89 -6.14
C LEU A 78 14.06 -10.69 -6.86
N ASP A 79 14.08 -12.02 -6.80
CA ASP A 79 13.10 -12.88 -7.48
C ASP A 79 11.68 -12.62 -6.99
N SER A 80 11.50 -12.36 -5.69
CA SER A 80 10.20 -11.99 -5.13
C SER A 80 9.63 -10.70 -5.72
N MET A 81 10.50 -9.75 -6.09
CA MET A 81 10.10 -8.49 -6.72
C MET A 81 9.78 -8.66 -8.19
N THR A 82 10.62 -9.39 -8.94
CA THR A 82 10.39 -9.62 -10.38
C THR A 82 9.11 -10.40 -10.63
N GLY A 83 8.81 -11.40 -9.78
CA GLY A 83 7.58 -12.19 -9.87
C GLY A 83 6.31 -11.41 -9.55
N ALA A 84 6.38 -10.48 -8.59
CA ALA A 84 5.22 -9.67 -8.19
C ALA A 84 4.88 -8.53 -9.18
N ASN A 85 5.81 -8.13 -10.04
CA ASN A 85 5.80 -6.77 -10.60
C ASN A 85 5.92 -6.69 -12.13
N ASN A 86 5.30 -7.63 -12.85
CA ASN A 86 5.15 -7.56 -14.31
C ASN A 86 4.56 -6.23 -14.84
N LYS A 87 3.89 -5.43 -13.99
CA LYS A 87 3.39 -4.09 -14.32
C LYS A 87 4.45 -2.97 -14.32
N VAL A 88 5.64 -3.19 -13.76
CA VAL A 88 6.70 -2.17 -13.57
C VAL A 88 7.90 -2.42 -14.52
N GLN A 89 7.75 -3.31 -15.49
CA GLN A 89 8.82 -3.74 -16.41
C GLN A 89 9.51 -2.60 -17.19
N GLY A 90 8.80 -1.51 -17.52
CA GLY A 90 9.35 -0.43 -18.34
C GLY A 90 10.44 0.42 -17.65
N LEU A 91 10.35 0.62 -16.33
CA LEU A 91 11.29 1.48 -15.57
C LEU A 91 12.49 0.70 -15.00
N LEU A 92 12.43 -0.63 -15.05
CA LEU A 92 13.39 -1.51 -14.39
C LEU A 92 14.50 -2.01 -15.32
N SER A 93 14.37 -1.87 -16.64
CA SER A 93 15.28 -2.50 -17.61
C SER A 93 16.77 -2.18 -17.41
N ASP A 94 17.12 -0.91 -17.13
CA ASP A 94 18.54 -0.56 -16.95
C ASP A 94 19.08 -1.00 -15.58
N ARG A 95 18.24 -0.95 -14.53
CA ARG A 95 18.60 -1.47 -13.20
C ARG A 95 18.73 -3.00 -13.21
N GLU A 96 17.90 -3.68 -14.00
CA GLU A 96 17.95 -5.12 -14.22
C GLU A 96 19.24 -5.53 -14.95
N LYS A 97 19.71 -4.75 -15.93
CA LYS A 97 20.99 -5.00 -16.61
C LYS A 97 22.17 -4.88 -15.64
N ASP A 98 22.21 -3.83 -14.83
CA ASP A 98 23.24 -3.64 -13.81
C ASP A 98 23.25 -4.80 -12.80
N ILE A 99 22.07 -5.18 -12.32
CA ILE A 99 21.91 -6.31 -11.41
C ILE A 99 22.34 -7.62 -12.05
N ALA A 100 22.00 -7.87 -13.32
CA ALA A 100 22.42 -9.05 -14.06
C ALA A 100 23.95 -9.10 -14.23
N HIS A 101 24.57 -7.95 -14.51
CA HIS A 101 26.03 -7.84 -14.58
C HIS A 101 26.67 -8.16 -13.22
N MET A 102 26.24 -7.51 -12.13
CA MET A 102 26.76 -7.77 -10.78
C MET A 102 26.55 -9.23 -10.36
N LYS A 103 25.39 -9.82 -10.64
CA LYS A 103 25.13 -11.26 -10.38
C LYS A 103 26.13 -12.16 -11.09
N THR A 104 26.45 -11.84 -12.34
CA THR A 104 27.40 -12.62 -13.14
C THR A 104 28.81 -12.49 -12.59
N GLU A 105 29.21 -11.28 -12.21
CA GLU A 105 30.53 -11.00 -11.66
C GLU A 105 30.74 -11.65 -10.28
N ILE A 106 29.75 -11.54 -9.38
CA ILE A 106 29.76 -12.19 -8.06
C ILE A 106 29.85 -13.71 -8.22
N ARG A 107 29.04 -14.32 -9.11
CA ARG A 107 29.12 -15.76 -9.38
C ARG A 107 30.48 -16.19 -9.91
N SER A 108 31.07 -15.41 -10.81
CA SER A 108 32.41 -15.69 -11.35
C SER A 108 33.47 -15.71 -10.25
N ILE A 109 33.40 -14.78 -9.30
CA ILE A 109 34.30 -14.72 -8.16
C ILE A 109 34.04 -15.91 -7.21
N LEU A 110 32.80 -16.12 -6.77
CA LEU A 110 32.45 -17.14 -5.77
C LEU A 110 32.62 -18.59 -6.28
N ASN A 111 32.62 -18.82 -7.59
CA ASN A 111 32.86 -20.15 -8.18
C ASN A 111 34.33 -20.60 -8.09
N LYS A 112 35.27 -19.71 -7.78
CA LYS A 112 36.68 -20.07 -7.61
C LYS A 112 36.88 -20.98 -6.40
N GLN A 113 37.70 -22.03 -6.54
CA GLN A 113 38.00 -22.97 -5.45
C GLN A 113 38.68 -22.29 -4.26
N LYS A 114 39.58 -21.34 -4.53
CA LYS A 114 40.23 -20.50 -3.52
C LYS A 114 40.07 -19.04 -3.95
N LEU A 115 39.69 -18.19 -2.99
CA LEU A 115 39.56 -16.75 -3.16
C LEU A 115 40.78 -16.07 -2.55
N THR A 116 41.41 -15.18 -3.30
CA THR A 116 42.39 -14.23 -2.77
C THR A 116 41.70 -13.16 -1.93
N GLU A 117 42.42 -12.50 -1.02
CA GLU A 117 41.84 -11.42 -0.20
C GLU A 117 41.25 -10.29 -1.06
N ALA A 118 41.91 -9.92 -2.16
CA ALA A 118 41.39 -8.91 -3.10
C ALA A 118 40.07 -9.34 -3.75
N GLU A 119 39.92 -10.62 -4.08
CA GLU A 119 38.66 -11.15 -4.63
C GLU A 119 37.54 -11.22 -3.60
N LYS A 120 37.86 -11.50 -2.33
CA LYS A 120 36.88 -11.44 -1.23
C LYS A 120 36.38 -10.02 -1.03
N THR A 121 37.28 -9.05 -0.93
CA THR A 121 36.91 -7.63 -0.80
C THR A 121 36.04 -7.19 -1.97
N LYS A 122 36.44 -7.50 -3.20
CA LYS A 122 35.65 -7.18 -4.39
C LYS A 122 34.27 -7.84 -4.38
N ALA A 123 34.17 -9.13 -4.01
CA ALA A 123 32.88 -9.80 -3.90
C ALA A 123 31.98 -9.16 -2.84
N GLN A 124 32.56 -8.75 -1.71
CA GLN A 124 31.83 -8.09 -0.62
C GLN A 124 31.31 -6.70 -1.03
N GLU A 125 32.11 -5.93 -1.76
CA GLU A 125 31.70 -4.65 -2.36
C GLU A 125 30.56 -4.84 -3.35
N LEU A 126 30.69 -5.79 -4.29
CA LEU A 126 29.65 -6.10 -5.28
C LEU A 126 28.35 -6.58 -4.63
N ILE A 127 28.43 -7.40 -3.58
CA ILE A 127 27.25 -7.85 -2.82
C ILE A 127 26.59 -6.68 -2.08
N THR A 128 27.39 -5.74 -1.56
CA THR A 128 26.88 -4.55 -0.86
C THR A 128 26.17 -3.61 -1.84
N GLU A 129 26.76 -3.39 -3.02
CA GLU A 129 26.15 -2.61 -4.09
C GLU A 129 24.87 -3.27 -4.60
N LEU A 130 24.89 -4.58 -4.86
CA LEU A 130 23.72 -5.36 -5.27
C LEU A 130 22.57 -5.21 -4.27
N ASN A 131 22.85 -5.36 -2.97
CA ASN A 131 21.85 -5.18 -1.91
C ASN A 131 21.27 -3.76 -1.88
N THR A 132 22.12 -2.75 -2.10
CA THR A 132 21.69 -1.35 -2.18
C THR A 132 20.76 -1.13 -3.38
N LYS A 133 21.10 -1.66 -4.56
CA LYS A 133 20.26 -1.56 -5.76
C LYS A 133 18.92 -2.27 -5.58
N ILE A 134 18.93 -3.47 -5.00
CA ILE A 134 17.70 -4.22 -4.68
C ILE A 134 16.83 -3.42 -3.70
N SER A 135 17.40 -2.87 -2.63
CA SER A 135 16.63 -2.09 -1.66
C SER A 135 16.03 -0.82 -2.27
N ASN A 136 16.76 -0.13 -3.15
CA ASN A 136 16.24 1.05 -3.86
C ASN A 136 15.11 0.67 -4.81
N MET A 137 15.24 -0.47 -5.51
CA MET A 137 14.16 -0.98 -6.33
C MET A 137 12.93 -1.31 -5.48
N GLU A 138 13.07 -1.91 -4.30
CA GLU A 138 11.91 -2.24 -3.45
C GLU A 138 11.15 -1.01 -2.98
N GLN A 139 11.87 0.03 -2.57
CA GLN A 139 11.26 1.30 -2.18
C GLN A 139 10.48 1.91 -3.35
N GLU A 140 11.06 1.87 -4.55
CA GLU A 140 10.40 2.39 -5.75
C GLU A 140 9.18 1.55 -6.14
N VAL A 141 9.27 0.22 -6.04
CA VAL A 141 8.14 -0.69 -6.26
C VAL A 141 7.01 -0.40 -5.27
N ALA A 142 7.33 -0.23 -3.99
CA ALA A 142 6.34 0.12 -2.97
C ALA A 142 5.67 1.48 -3.27
N ARG A 143 6.48 2.49 -3.62
CA ARG A 143 6.01 3.82 -4.01
C ARG A 143 5.08 3.77 -5.21
N LEU A 144 5.52 3.13 -6.30
CA LEU A 144 4.73 2.99 -7.53
C LEU A 144 3.43 2.20 -7.31
N THR A 145 3.48 1.17 -6.46
CA THR A 145 2.27 0.40 -6.10
C THR A 145 1.26 1.27 -5.35
N GLN A 146 1.74 2.07 -4.39
CA GLN A 146 0.90 3.01 -3.65
C GLN A 146 0.34 4.12 -4.55
N ASP A 147 1.16 4.69 -5.42
CA ASP A 147 0.75 5.72 -6.38
C ASP A 147 -0.32 5.16 -7.33
N ASN A 148 -0.15 3.94 -7.83
CA ASN A 148 -1.12 3.30 -8.72
C ASN A 148 -2.46 3.07 -8.01
N LYS A 149 -2.42 2.64 -6.74
CA LYS A 149 -3.63 2.53 -5.91
C LYS A 149 -4.33 3.88 -5.77
N ASN A 150 -3.59 4.93 -5.40
CA ASN A 150 -4.15 6.27 -5.23
C ASN A 150 -4.75 6.81 -6.53
N LEU A 151 -4.05 6.66 -7.66
CA LEU A 151 -4.53 7.04 -8.99
C LEU A 151 -5.80 6.28 -9.38
N THR A 152 -5.88 4.98 -9.03
CA THR A 152 -7.08 4.18 -9.28
C THR A 152 -8.27 4.69 -8.46
N ASP A 153 -8.05 4.98 -7.17
CA ASP A 153 -9.08 5.51 -6.27
C ASP A 153 -9.55 6.90 -6.74
N ASP A 154 -8.62 7.78 -7.13
CA ASP A 154 -8.93 9.11 -7.66
C ASP A 154 -9.69 9.04 -8.98
N ASN A 155 -9.32 8.13 -9.89
CA ASN A 155 -10.02 7.94 -11.15
C ASN A 155 -11.47 7.47 -10.91
N ASN A 156 -11.66 6.51 -10.00
CA ASN A 156 -12.99 6.04 -9.62
C ASN A 156 -13.85 7.17 -9.04
N ARG A 157 -13.28 8.01 -8.16
CA ARG A 157 -13.97 9.18 -7.60
C ARG A 157 -14.33 10.18 -8.69
N LEU A 158 -13.39 10.56 -9.56
CA LEU A 158 -13.64 11.48 -10.66
C LEU A 158 -14.71 10.97 -11.62
N MET A 159 -14.77 9.66 -11.86
CA MET A 159 -15.81 9.04 -12.69
C MET A 159 -17.19 9.12 -12.03
N GLN A 160 -17.27 8.93 -10.71
CA GLN A 160 -18.51 9.11 -9.95
C GLN A 160 -18.96 10.57 -9.98
N ASP A 161 -18.07 11.51 -9.67
CA ASP A 161 -18.36 12.96 -9.69
C ASP A 161 -18.83 13.41 -11.07
N LYS A 162 -18.16 12.94 -12.14
CA LYS A 162 -18.56 13.22 -13.52
C LYS A 162 -19.96 12.71 -13.82
N THR A 163 -20.29 11.50 -13.38
CA THR A 163 -21.61 10.91 -13.58
C THR A 163 -22.69 11.72 -12.86
N GLN A 164 -22.42 12.08 -11.60
CA GLN A 164 -23.32 12.91 -10.79
C GLN A 164 -23.54 14.29 -11.43
N LEU A 165 -22.47 15.00 -11.78
CA LEU A 165 -22.55 16.32 -12.41
C LEU A 165 -23.29 16.28 -13.74
N THR A 166 -23.11 15.21 -14.53
CA THR A 166 -23.83 15.04 -15.80
C THR A 166 -25.34 14.85 -15.56
N SER A 167 -25.70 14.05 -14.55
CA SER A 167 -27.10 13.85 -14.15
C SER A 167 -27.74 15.14 -13.62
N ASP A 168 -27.03 15.88 -12.76
CA ASP A 168 -27.50 17.13 -12.18
C ASP A 168 -27.67 18.21 -13.24
N LEU A 169 -26.72 18.30 -14.19
CA LEU A 169 -26.83 19.22 -15.32
C LEU A 169 -28.06 18.91 -16.18
N THR A 170 -28.30 17.64 -16.48
CA THR A 170 -29.47 17.20 -17.27
C THR A 170 -30.78 17.56 -16.55
N THR A 171 -30.86 17.24 -15.25
CA THR A 171 -32.05 17.51 -14.42
C THR A 171 -32.29 19.01 -14.28
N THR A 172 -31.23 19.78 -14.00
CA THR A 172 -31.32 21.23 -13.82
C THR A 172 -31.70 21.93 -15.12
N SER A 173 -31.17 21.48 -16.26
CA SER A 173 -31.54 22.02 -17.57
C SER A 173 -33.02 21.77 -17.88
N ALA A 174 -33.51 20.54 -17.64
CA ALA A 174 -34.91 20.20 -17.85
C ALA A 174 -35.84 21.03 -16.96
N ALA A 175 -35.51 21.19 -15.67
CA ALA A 175 -36.26 22.01 -14.73
C ALA A 175 -36.26 23.49 -15.13
N LYS A 176 -35.12 24.01 -15.60
CA LYS A 176 -35.00 25.38 -16.12
C LYS A 176 -35.90 25.58 -17.34
N ASP A 177 -35.90 24.66 -18.29
CA ASP A 177 -36.72 24.76 -19.50
C ASP A 177 -38.21 24.68 -19.19
N GLU A 178 -38.61 23.84 -18.24
CA GLU A 178 -39.99 23.78 -17.74
C GLU A 178 -40.39 25.09 -17.06
N LEU A 179 -39.53 25.63 -16.19
CA LEU A 179 -39.79 26.89 -15.50
C LEU A 179 -39.87 28.06 -16.49
N ALA A 180 -38.99 28.10 -17.48
CA ALA A 180 -39.01 29.12 -18.53
C ALA A 180 -40.35 29.11 -19.28
N LYS A 181 -40.87 27.93 -19.65
CA LYS A 181 -42.21 27.80 -20.27
C LYS A 181 -43.33 28.30 -19.34
N LYS A 182 -43.29 27.94 -18.05
CA LYS A 182 -44.30 28.41 -17.08
C LYS A 182 -44.26 29.92 -16.90
N VAL A 183 -43.07 30.50 -16.80
CA VAL A 183 -42.88 31.95 -16.67
C VAL A 183 -43.34 32.67 -17.94
N ASP A 184 -43.04 32.14 -19.13
CA ASP A 184 -43.50 32.69 -20.41
C ASP A 184 -45.03 32.74 -20.49
N ILE A 185 -45.70 31.62 -20.20
CA ILE A 185 -47.18 31.54 -20.12
C ILE A 185 -47.72 32.53 -19.09
N ALA A 186 -47.16 32.57 -17.88
CA ALA A 186 -47.60 33.47 -16.83
C ALA A 186 -47.36 34.95 -17.16
N SER A 187 -46.28 35.28 -17.87
CA SER A 187 -45.97 36.65 -18.29
C SER A 187 -46.86 37.15 -19.42
N THR A 188 -47.36 36.22 -20.25
CA THR A 188 -48.32 36.52 -21.32
C THR A 188 -49.76 36.54 -20.79
N PHE A 189 -50.04 35.90 -19.65
CA PHE A 189 -51.34 35.89 -19.02
C PHE A 189 -51.73 37.30 -18.51
N ASN A 190 -52.56 37.99 -19.28
CA ASN A 190 -53.16 39.27 -18.91
C ASN A 190 -54.63 39.02 -18.56
N ALA A 191 -54.92 38.82 -17.27
CA ALA A 191 -56.30 38.74 -16.80
C ALA A 191 -56.91 40.13 -16.74
N SER A 192 -57.83 40.41 -17.65
CA SER A 192 -58.61 41.64 -17.66
C SER A 192 -60.04 41.38 -17.23
N ASN A 193 -60.78 42.41 -16.81
CA ASN A 193 -62.20 42.30 -16.44
C ASN A 193 -62.54 41.20 -15.40
N ILE A 194 -61.69 40.99 -14.39
CA ILE A 194 -61.91 39.97 -13.35
C ILE A 194 -63.24 40.24 -12.64
N LYS A 195 -64.18 39.29 -12.77
CA LYS A 195 -65.48 39.28 -12.11
C LYS A 195 -65.57 38.09 -11.17
N VAL A 196 -65.86 38.39 -9.91
CA VAL A 196 -66.12 37.37 -8.88
C VAL A 196 -67.62 37.26 -8.68
N THR A 197 -68.16 36.06 -8.87
CA THR A 197 -69.58 35.76 -8.67
C THR A 197 -69.73 34.81 -7.49
N SER A 198 -70.48 35.23 -6.49
CA SER A 198 -70.79 34.45 -5.29
C SER A 198 -71.93 33.46 -5.57
N ILE A 199 -71.70 32.18 -5.25
CA ILE A 199 -72.65 31.08 -5.50
C ILE A 199 -73.01 30.39 -4.18
N GLU A 200 -74.31 30.18 -3.97
CA GLU A 200 -74.92 29.35 -2.93
C GLU A 200 -75.30 28.00 -3.53
N ASP A 201 -74.87 26.91 -2.90
CA ASP A 201 -75.30 25.56 -3.25
C ASP A 201 -76.60 25.24 -2.51
N LYS A 202 -77.66 24.96 -3.27
CA LYS A 202 -78.96 24.59 -2.68
C LYS A 202 -78.95 23.13 -2.24
N LYS A 203 -79.80 22.80 -1.25
CA LYS A 203 -79.95 21.44 -0.73
C LYS A 203 -80.40 20.39 -1.78
N ASN A 204 -80.94 20.85 -2.91
CA ASN A 204 -81.31 20.02 -4.07
C ASN A 204 -80.17 19.89 -5.11
N GLY A 205 -78.98 20.46 -4.85
CA GLY A 205 -77.82 20.41 -5.73
C GLY A 205 -77.74 21.54 -6.77
N GLU A 206 -78.69 22.48 -6.80
CA GLU A 206 -78.66 23.60 -7.74
C GLU A 206 -77.75 24.75 -7.27
N GLU A 207 -76.92 25.28 -8.16
CA GLU A 207 -76.08 26.45 -7.92
C GLU A 207 -76.87 27.75 -8.18
N LYS A 208 -76.93 28.65 -7.19
CA LYS A 208 -77.62 29.95 -7.32
C LYS A 208 -76.71 31.12 -6.98
N VAL A 209 -76.68 32.13 -7.85
CA VAL A 209 -75.97 33.39 -7.57
C VAL A 209 -76.61 34.11 -6.37
N THR A 210 -75.79 34.57 -5.43
CA THR A 210 -76.25 35.24 -4.20
C THR A 210 -75.37 36.43 -3.83
N ASP A 211 -75.99 37.51 -3.39
CA ASP A 211 -75.27 38.70 -2.88
C ASP A 211 -75.05 38.65 -1.36
N LYS A 212 -75.56 37.61 -0.69
CA LYS A 212 -75.50 37.48 0.78
C LYS A 212 -74.26 36.68 1.17
N ALA A 213 -73.24 37.37 1.69
CA ALA A 213 -71.98 36.77 2.13
C ALA A 213 -72.16 35.53 3.05
N LYS A 214 -73.12 35.54 3.97
CA LYS A 214 -73.41 34.41 4.89
C LYS A 214 -73.95 33.15 4.19
N LYS A 215 -74.31 33.24 2.91
CA LYS A 215 -74.88 32.14 2.12
C LYS A 215 -73.97 31.72 0.96
N VAL A 216 -72.75 32.24 0.91
CA VAL A 216 -71.82 31.90 -0.16
C VAL A 216 -71.10 30.61 0.20
N ASP A 217 -71.20 29.62 -0.68
CA ASP A 217 -70.49 28.35 -0.56
C ASP A 217 -69.30 28.29 -1.54
N LYS A 218 -69.41 28.96 -2.70
CA LYS A 218 -68.37 29.01 -3.73
C LYS A 218 -68.18 30.42 -4.29
N LEU A 219 -66.96 30.73 -4.72
CA LEU A 219 -66.64 31.92 -5.51
C LEU A 219 -66.25 31.49 -6.92
N LYS A 220 -67.07 31.85 -7.90
CA LYS A 220 -66.75 31.66 -9.31
C LYS A 220 -66.03 32.90 -9.82
N ILE A 221 -64.76 32.73 -10.18
CA ILE A 221 -63.94 33.80 -10.75
C ILE A 221 -63.96 33.64 -12.27
N THR A 222 -64.33 34.69 -12.99
CA THR A 222 -64.28 34.78 -14.45
C THR A 222 -63.45 35.98 -14.84
N PHE A 223 -62.68 35.90 -15.91
CA PHE A 223 -61.85 36.98 -16.45
C PHE A 223 -61.83 36.86 -17.97
N ASP A 224 -61.59 37.97 -18.66
CA ASP A 224 -61.40 38.05 -20.12
C ASP A 224 -59.90 38.00 -20.48
#